data_AF-A0A8C6Q105-F1
#
_entry.id   AF-A0A8C6Q105-F1
#
_cell.length_a   1.000
_cell.length_b   1.000
_cell.length_c   1.000
_cell.angle_alpha   90.00
_cell.angle_beta   90.00
_cell.angle_gamma   90.00
#
_symmetry.space_group_name_H-M   'P 1'
#
loop_
_entity.id
_entity.type
_entity.pdbx_description
1 polymer ?
#
loop_
_entity_poly.entity_id
_entity_poly.type
_entity_poly.pdbx_seq_one_letter_code
_entity_poly.pdbx_strand_id
1 'polypeptide(L)'
;MIFVMIFFLLFETGATNLCFLKNKFFEAKDSMYHALTYATILEMKAMMTFDPEHILVAGNTMKEAQALCQRQRKKATFSKSFTEEELHAEVCYAECLLQRAALTFLQDENMISFIKGGIKVRNSYQTYKELHNILQSSGYTHGNNHGHFEGGVKLGVGAFNLMISMLPTRTLKLLEFVGFSGNKEFGLQQLQEGSAESTFRSFLCNMLLLCYHTFMSFILGDQFHHMCYWELMWCFTYKTHWKMAYFYADMLSKENSWSKATYAYMKAAYLSMLTEDDCLTFGETALTQQVPGLKQKIAGKSLPTEKFAIRKARRYFAEKPIPLPAAPLEMMYIWNGYTVIGKQKELTEGILKTLEEAQAKLENLPRTEFTTDDQCLLCLLKGLCLKQLGHKEEAEHYFTLVLETLIKYDHYLVPNALLEHGLLCLEQGRKDEAIKLLEAAKHNYKNYSMESRTHFRIQAALHKAKGTGENGILVPSSP
;
A
#
# COMPACT_ATOMS: atom_id res chain seq x y z
N MET A 1 6.48 -3.05 3.95
CA MET A 1 7.58 -2.06 3.98
C MET A 1 8.06 -1.77 5.40
N ILE A 2 7.21 -1.30 6.33
CA ILE A 2 7.61 -1.02 7.74
C ILE A 2 8.15 -2.28 8.46
N PHE A 3 7.47 -3.43 8.32
CA PHE A 3 7.96 -4.72 8.84
C PHE A 3 9.28 -5.18 8.20
N VAL A 4 9.49 -4.88 6.92
CA VAL A 4 10.72 -5.23 6.18
C VAL A 4 11.86 -4.27 6.54
N MET A 5 11.58 -2.98 6.76
CA MET A 5 12.54 -1.97 7.21
C MET A 5 13.05 -2.22 8.62
N ILE A 6 12.17 -2.63 9.55
CA ILE A 6 12.60 -3.00 10.91
C ILE A 6 13.37 -4.31 10.90
N PHE A 7 12.97 -5.30 10.08
CA PHE A 7 13.79 -6.48 9.84
C PHE A 7 15.16 -6.13 9.24
N PHE A 8 15.25 -5.10 8.38
CA PHE A 8 16.52 -4.60 7.86
C PHE A 8 17.39 -3.94 8.94
N LEU A 9 16.80 -3.10 9.79
CA LEU A 9 17.51 -2.31 10.80
C LEU A 9 17.92 -3.10 12.04
N LEU A 10 17.16 -4.15 12.39
CA LEU A 10 17.51 -5.08 13.46
C LEU A 10 18.79 -5.87 13.19
N PHE A 11 19.19 -6.00 11.91
CA PHE A 11 20.22 -6.94 11.50
C PHE A 11 21.44 -6.28 10.83
N GLU A 12 21.39 -4.99 10.46
CA GLU A 12 22.57 -4.24 9.99
C GLU A 12 23.68 -4.13 11.07
N THR A 13 23.31 -4.13 12.35
CA THR A 13 24.24 -4.01 13.49
C THR A 13 24.86 -5.35 13.95
N GLY A 14 24.42 -6.49 13.41
CA GLY A 14 24.90 -7.83 13.78
C GLY A 14 26.00 -8.42 12.88
N ALA A 15 26.50 -7.66 11.92
CA ALA A 15 27.33 -8.17 10.81
C ALA A 15 28.73 -8.66 11.20
N THR A 16 29.25 -8.35 12.39
CA THR A 16 30.63 -8.70 12.78
C THR A 16 30.81 -10.10 13.36
N ASN A 17 29.74 -10.78 13.82
CA ASN A 17 29.83 -12.14 14.39
C ASN A 17 29.55 -13.28 13.38
N LEU A 18 29.16 -12.96 12.14
CA LEU A 18 28.65 -13.93 11.17
C LEU A 18 29.74 -14.82 10.52
N CYS A 19 30.98 -14.31 10.41
CA CYS A 19 32.06 -15.04 9.73
C CYS A 19 32.57 -16.24 10.54
N PHE A 20 32.47 -16.19 11.88
CA PHE A 20 32.91 -17.27 12.77
C PHE A 20 31.93 -18.45 12.81
N LEU A 21 30.66 -18.21 12.51
CA LEU A 21 29.59 -19.20 12.64
C LEU A 21 29.44 -20.13 11.42
N LYS A 22 29.87 -19.69 10.23
CA LYS A 22 29.67 -20.41 8.97
C LYS A 22 30.28 -21.83 8.95
N ASN A 23 31.38 -22.06 9.66
CA ASN A 23 32.08 -23.35 9.69
C ASN A 23 31.52 -24.36 10.71
N LYS A 24 30.75 -23.93 11.73
CA LYS A 24 30.14 -24.84 12.72
C LYS A 24 28.75 -25.35 12.33
N PHE A 25 28.07 -24.70 11.37
CA PHE A 25 26.70 -25.03 10.99
C PHE A 25 26.55 -26.26 10.08
N PHE A 26 27.62 -26.75 9.46
CA PHE A 26 27.55 -27.87 8.49
C PHE A 26 27.34 -29.25 9.15
N GLU A 27 27.59 -29.37 10.47
CA GLU A 27 27.56 -30.64 11.21
C GLU A 27 26.21 -30.96 11.88
N ALA A 28 25.24 -30.04 11.92
CA ALA A 28 23.98 -30.20 12.66
C ALA A 28 22.73 -30.08 11.77
N LYS A 29 22.49 -31.05 10.88
CA LYS A 29 21.37 -31.02 9.92
C LYS A 29 19.97 -31.22 10.54
N ASP A 30 19.87 -31.70 11.78
CA ASP A 30 18.59 -32.08 12.40
C ASP A 30 18.05 -31.09 13.45
N SER A 31 18.79 -30.00 13.75
CA SER A 31 18.38 -29.02 14.76
C SER A 31 17.58 -27.87 14.15
N MET A 32 16.34 -27.64 14.63
CA MET A 32 15.47 -26.54 14.20
C MET A 32 16.14 -25.16 14.28
N TYR A 33 16.92 -24.93 15.35
CA TYR A 33 17.64 -23.67 15.57
C TYR A 33 18.72 -23.45 14.53
N HIS A 34 19.49 -24.49 14.21
CA HIS A 34 20.57 -24.39 13.23
C HIS A 34 20.02 -24.14 11.82
N ALA A 35 18.97 -24.88 11.45
CA ALA A 35 18.30 -24.69 10.17
C ALA A 35 17.72 -23.27 10.02
N LEU A 36 17.01 -22.78 11.05
CA LEU A 36 16.45 -21.43 11.04
C LEU A 36 17.54 -20.35 10.99
N THR A 37 18.56 -20.42 11.84
CA THR A 37 19.64 -19.43 11.87
C THR A 37 20.39 -19.39 10.54
N TYR A 38 20.73 -20.54 9.96
CA TYR A 38 21.39 -20.59 8.66
C TYR A 38 20.52 -20.01 7.53
N ALA A 39 19.24 -20.38 7.49
CA ALA A 39 18.29 -19.82 6.52
C ALA A 39 18.15 -18.30 6.67
N THR A 40 18.10 -17.81 7.90
CA THR A 40 18.04 -16.37 8.22
C THR A 40 19.28 -15.64 7.70
N ILE A 41 20.49 -16.21 7.88
CA ILE A 41 21.74 -15.61 7.38
C ILE A 41 21.72 -15.49 5.85
N LEU A 42 21.25 -16.52 5.15
CA LEU A 42 21.13 -16.47 3.68
C LEU A 42 20.09 -15.43 3.23
N GLU A 43 19.00 -15.29 3.96
CA GLU A 43 18.00 -14.24 3.71
C GLU A 43 18.57 -12.85 3.92
N MET A 44 19.39 -12.62 4.97
CA MET A 44 20.11 -11.35 5.13
C MET A 44 20.98 -11.06 3.91
N LYS A 45 21.76 -12.03 3.45
CA LYS A 45 22.59 -11.89 2.24
C LYS A 45 21.74 -11.54 1.02
N ALA A 46 20.61 -12.23 0.84
CA ALA A 46 19.67 -11.96 -0.24
C ALA A 46 19.10 -10.55 -0.19
N MET A 47 18.70 -10.10 1.00
CA MET A 47 18.16 -8.76 1.21
C MET A 47 19.21 -7.66 0.97
N MET A 48 20.45 -7.84 1.45
CA MET A 48 21.51 -6.84 1.29
C MET A 48 21.99 -6.72 -0.17
N THR A 49 21.99 -7.82 -0.92
CA THR A 49 22.50 -7.84 -2.30
C THR A 49 21.43 -7.61 -3.35
N PHE A 50 20.16 -7.87 -3.03
CA PHE A 50 19.04 -7.93 -3.97
C PHE A 50 19.30 -8.82 -5.19
N ASP A 51 20.24 -9.78 -5.06
CA ASP A 51 20.61 -10.69 -6.13
C ASP A 51 19.53 -11.78 -6.27
N PRO A 52 18.95 -11.99 -7.47
CA PRO A 52 17.90 -12.99 -7.70
C PRO A 52 18.29 -14.42 -7.28
N GLU A 53 19.55 -14.81 -7.49
CA GLU A 53 20.05 -16.14 -7.11
C GLU A 53 20.15 -16.26 -5.59
N HIS A 54 20.65 -15.22 -4.91
CA HIS A 54 20.68 -15.21 -3.44
C HIS A 54 19.26 -15.27 -2.85
N ILE A 55 18.31 -14.54 -3.44
CA ILE A 55 16.89 -14.54 -3.04
C ILE A 55 16.25 -15.92 -3.24
N LEU A 56 16.57 -16.60 -4.35
CA LEU A 56 16.08 -17.96 -4.62
C LEU A 56 16.65 -18.97 -3.62
N VAL A 57 17.96 -18.95 -3.39
CA VAL A 57 18.65 -19.83 -2.44
C VAL A 57 18.11 -19.61 -1.02
N ALA A 58 18.00 -18.36 -0.57
CA ALA A 58 17.42 -18.05 0.74
C ALA A 58 15.97 -18.56 0.87
N GLY A 59 15.14 -18.37 -0.15
CA GLY A 59 13.76 -18.86 -0.17
C GLY A 59 13.64 -20.37 -0.08
N ASN A 60 14.52 -21.12 -0.76
CA ASN A 60 14.55 -22.58 -0.70
C ASN A 60 15.02 -23.08 0.67
N THR A 61 16.13 -22.55 1.19
CA THR A 61 16.64 -22.94 2.51
C THR A 61 15.64 -22.62 3.62
N MET A 62 14.95 -21.48 3.54
CA MET A 62 13.91 -21.13 4.50
C MET A 62 12.71 -22.07 4.45
N LYS A 63 12.36 -22.56 3.26
CA LYS A 63 11.29 -23.56 3.09
C LYS A 63 11.67 -24.90 3.72
N GLU A 64 12.93 -25.30 3.63
CA GLU A 64 13.46 -26.51 4.29
C GLU A 64 13.46 -26.37 5.81
N ALA A 65 13.93 -25.23 6.34
CA ALA A 65 13.89 -24.94 7.77
C ALA A 65 12.46 -24.97 8.33
N GLN A 66 11.50 -24.37 7.62
CA GLN A 66 10.09 -24.44 8.01
C GLN A 66 9.56 -25.89 8.01
N ALA A 67 9.93 -26.69 7.01
CA ALA A 67 9.49 -28.09 6.93
C ALA A 67 10.05 -28.93 8.08
N LEU A 68 11.29 -28.67 8.52
CA LEU A 68 11.88 -29.29 9.71
C LEU A 68 11.08 -28.92 10.97
N CYS A 69 10.84 -27.64 11.21
CA CYS A 69 10.03 -27.17 12.34
C CYS A 69 8.64 -27.82 12.32
N GLN A 70 7.99 -27.87 11.14
CA GLN A 70 6.66 -28.46 10.97
C GLN A 70 6.61 -29.95 11.35
N ARG A 71 7.71 -30.71 11.19
CA ARG A 71 7.78 -32.12 11.58
C ARG A 71 7.90 -32.31 13.09
N GLN A 72 8.55 -31.37 13.77
CA GLN A 72 8.79 -31.36 15.22
C GLN A 72 7.65 -30.67 16.00
N ARG A 73 6.73 -29.99 15.31
CA ARG A 73 5.48 -29.46 15.88
C ARG A 73 4.50 -30.57 16.23
N LYS A 74 3.64 -30.28 17.20
CA LYS A 74 2.60 -31.19 17.69
C LYS A 74 1.64 -31.63 16.58
N LYS A 75 1.57 -32.92 16.31
CA LYS A 75 0.51 -33.51 15.46
C LYS A 75 -0.75 -33.62 16.29
N ALA A 76 -1.73 -32.76 16.02
CA ALA A 76 -2.99 -32.74 16.76
C ALA A 76 -3.70 -34.08 16.63
N THR A 77 -3.74 -34.87 17.71
CA THR A 77 -4.81 -35.86 17.85
C THR A 77 -5.23 -36.18 19.30
N PHE A 78 -4.36 -36.27 20.32
CA PHE A 78 -4.84 -36.74 21.64
C PHE A 78 -4.19 -36.22 22.95
N SER A 79 -3.23 -35.28 22.93
CA SER A 79 -2.63 -34.77 24.19
C SER A 79 -2.94 -33.29 24.45
N LYS A 80 -3.28 -32.93 25.70
CA LYS A 80 -3.43 -31.53 26.17
C LYS A 80 -2.11 -30.89 26.62
N SER A 81 -1.04 -31.66 26.85
CA SER A 81 0.28 -31.13 27.23
C SER A 81 1.18 -30.94 26.01
N PHE A 82 2.04 -29.93 26.06
CA PHE A 82 3.11 -29.69 25.07
C PHE A 82 4.45 -30.06 25.71
N THR A 83 5.34 -30.67 24.93
CA THR A 83 6.75 -30.80 25.30
C THR A 83 7.49 -29.48 25.07
N GLU A 84 8.60 -29.28 25.76
CA GLU A 84 9.46 -28.09 25.56
C GLU A 84 9.97 -28.01 24.11
N GLU A 85 10.35 -29.14 23.51
CA GLU A 85 10.79 -29.19 22.11
C GLU A 85 9.69 -28.79 21.12
N GLU A 86 8.45 -29.24 21.32
CA GLU A 86 7.31 -28.84 20.49
C GLU A 86 7.04 -27.34 20.58
N LEU A 87 7.17 -26.74 21.77
CA LEU A 87 7.01 -25.30 21.96
C LEU A 87 8.09 -24.49 21.26
N HIS A 88 9.35 -24.95 21.31
CA HIS A 88 10.44 -24.36 20.55
C HIS A 88 10.18 -24.49 19.03
N ALA A 89 9.64 -25.62 18.57
CA ALA A 89 9.29 -25.83 17.16
C ALA A 89 8.17 -24.88 16.69
N GLU A 90 7.17 -24.59 17.53
CA GLU A 90 6.14 -23.59 17.27
C GLU A 90 6.75 -22.18 17.11
N VAL A 91 7.66 -21.77 18.00
CA VAL A 91 8.37 -20.48 17.89
C VAL A 91 9.17 -20.41 16.60
N CYS A 92 10.03 -21.39 16.31
CA CYS A 92 10.86 -21.38 15.11
C CYS A 92 10.03 -21.44 13.83
N TYR A 93 8.88 -22.13 13.85
CA TYR A 93 7.93 -22.12 12.74
C TYR A 93 7.30 -20.75 12.52
N ALA A 94 6.91 -20.04 13.58
CA ALA A 94 6.37 -18.69 13.50
C ALA A 94 7.41 -17.68 12.98
N GLU A 95 8.68 -17.84 13.36
CA GLU A 95 9.82 -17.07 12.84
C GLU A 95 10.02 -17.33 11.33
N CYS A 96 10.00 -18.61 10.90
CA CYS A 96 10.07 -18.99 9.48
C CYS A 96 8.93 -18.35 8.66
N LEU A 97 7.70 -18.31 9.20
CA LEU A 97 6.56 -17.71 8.51
C LEU A 97 6.75 -16.22 8.23
N LEU A 98 7.31 -15.48 9.19
CA LEU A 98 7.60 -14.05 9.04
C LEU A 98 8.66 -13.80 7.98
N GLN A 99 9.74 -14.55 8.02
CA GLN A 99 10.85 -14.47 7.05
C GLN A 99 10.40 -14.82 5.64
N ARG A 100 9.61 -15.90 5.49
CA ARG A 100 9.02 -16.22 4.19
C ARG A 100 8.03 -15.17 3.70
N ALA A 101 7.30 -14.49 4.61
CA ALA A 101 6.45 -13.38 4.22
C ALA A 101 7.29 -12.21 3.67
N ALA A 102 8.41 -11.88 4.34
CA ALA A 102 9.35 -10.86 3.88
C ALA A 102 9.89 -11.17 2.48
N LEU A 103 10.40 -12.39 2.24
CA LEU A 103 10.84 -12.83 0.92
C LEU A 103 9.73 -12.80 -0.13
N THR A 104 8.50 -13.18 0.23
CA THR A 104 7.35 -13.13 -0.69
C THR A 104 7.06 -11.70 -1.15
N PHE A 105 7.20 -10.71 -0.25
CA PHE A 105 7.04 -9.30 -0.60
C PHE A 105 8.18 -8.75 -1.46
N LEU A 106 9.35 -9.42 -1.49
CA LEU A 106 10.50 -9.04 -2.30
C LEU A 106 10.52 -9.70 -3.68
N GLN A 107 9.95 -10.91 -3.82
CA GLN A 107 10.08 -11.73 -5.03
C GLN A 107 9.05 -11.40 -6.13
N ASP A 108 7.81 -11.03 -5.79
CA ASP A 108 6.73 -10.99 -6.78
C ASP A 108 5.67 -9.90 -6.50
N GLU A 109 5.29 -9.16 -7.53
CA GLU A 109 4.42 -7.96 -7.44
C GLU A 109 2.93 -8.26 -7.65
N ASN A 110 2.58 -9.51 -7.91
CA ASN A 110 1.19 -9.85 -8.08
C ASN A 110 0.44 -9.79 -6.72
N MET A 111 -0.81 -9.35 -6.78
CA MET A 111 -1.70 -9.25 -5.62
C MET A 111 -1.81 -10.58 -4.85
N ILE A 112 -1.67 -11.70 -5.56
CA ILE A 112 -1.72 -13.05 -4.98
C ILE A 112 -0.54 -13.29 -4.02
N SER A 113 0.68 -12.89 -4.38
CA SER A 113 1.86 -12.97 -3.53
C SER A 113 1.74 -12.05 -2.31
N PHE A 114 1.17 -10.86 -2.47
CA PHE A 114 0.86 -9.98 -1.34
C PHE A 114 -0.12 -10.63 -0.35
N ILE A 115 -1.21 -11.23 -0.85
CA ILE A 115 -2.18 -11.98 -0.02
C ILE A 115 -1.51 -13.16 0.67
N LYS A 116 -0.70 -13.96 -0.05
CA LYS A 116 0.05 -15.08 0.52
C LYS A 116 1.01 -14.64 1.62
N GLY A 117 1.70 -13.52 1.43
CA GLY A 117 2.55 -12.90 2.45
C GLY A 117 1.73 -12.49 3.68
N GLY A 118 0.61 -11.79 3.48
CA GLY A 118 -0.29 -11.38 4.56
C GLY A 118 -0.84 -12.55 5.39
N ILE A 119 -1.23 -13.66 4.74
CA ILE A 119 -1.68 -14.89 5.43
C ILE A 119 -0.56 -15.47 6.31
N LYS A 120 0.69 -15.49 5.84
CA LYS A 120 1.82 -15.98 6.65
C LYS A 120 2.06 -15.12 7.90
N VAL A 121 2.00 -13.80 7.76
CA VAL A 121 2.09 -12.86 8.89
C VAL A 121 0.99 -13.12 9.90
N ARG A 122 -0.25 -13.31 9.44
CA ARG A 122 -1.40 -13.63 10.29
C ARG A 122 -1.22 -14.93 11.06
N ASN A 123 -0.78 -16.00 10.38
CA ASN A 123 -0.56 -17.29 11.03
C ASN A 123 0.54 -17.20 12.09
N SER A 124 1.63 -16.47 11.80
CA SER A 124 2.70 -16.24 12.79
C SER A 124 2.17 -15.47 14.01
N TYR A 125 1.39 -14.41 13.79
CA TYR A 125 0.76 -13.64 14.87
C TYR A 125 -0.14 -14.51 15.77
N GLN A 126 -0.96 -15.37 15.18
CA GLN A 126 -1.83 -16.29 15.92
C GLN A 126 -1.01 -17.28 16.75
N THR A 127 0.04 -17.87 16.18
CA THR A 127 0.94 -18.77 16.91
C THR A 127 1.58 -18.07 18.12
N TYR A 128 2.11 -16.85 17.97
CA TYR A 128 2.67 -16.12 19.12
C TYR A 128 1.63 -15.80 20.20
N LYS A 129 0.40 -15.49 19.82
CA LYS A 129 -0.70 -15.25 20.79
C LYS A 129 -1.04 -16.53 21.57
N GLU A 130 -1.08 -17.68 20.90
CA GLU A 130 -1.31 -18.98 21.55
C GLU A 130 -0.15 -19.33 22.49
N LEU A 131 1.10 -19.17 22.05
CA LEU A 131 2.29 -19.43 22.86
C LEU A 131 2.38 -18.52 24.08
N HIS A 132 1.97 -17.25 23.96
CA HIS A 132 1.88 -16.33 25.09
C HIS A 132 0.86 -16.79 26.13
N ASN A 133 -0.31 -17.25 25.69
CA ASN A 133 -1.32 -17.81 26.59
C ASN A 133 -0.81 -19.08 27.30
N ILE A 134 -0.04 -19.92 26.60
CA ILE A 134 0.58 -21.12 27.19
C ILE A 134 1.63 -20.72 28.24
N LEU A 135 2.47 -19.72 27.94
CA LEU A 135 3.48 -19.20 28.86
C LEU A 135 2.85 -18.66 30.16
N GLN A 136 1.65 -18.09 30.09
CA GLN A 136 0.89 -17.61 31.25
C GLN A 136 0.10 -18.72 31.98
N SER A 137 -0.01 -19.91 31.40
CA SER A 137 -0.80 -21.00 31.95
C SER A 137 -0.04 -21.78 33.03
N SER A 138 -0.74 -22.23 34.07
CA SER A 138 -0.17 -23.04 35.16
C SER A 138 0.21 -24.47 34.76
N GLY A 139 -0.08 -24.88 33.51
CA GLY A 139 0.19 -26.23 33.00
C GLY A 139 1.54 -26.40 32.31
N TYR A 140 2.34 -25.35 32.20
CA TYR A 140 3.68 -25.40 31.62
C TYR A 140 4.75 -25.62 32.70
N THR A 141 5.70 -26.51 32.43
CA THR A 141 6.82 -26.80 33.34
C THR A 141 8.11 -26.23 32.74
N HIS A 142 8.86 -25.48 33.54
CA HIS A 142 10.10 -24.85 33.11
C HIS A 142 11.20 -25.91 32.95
N GLY A 143 11.59 -26.18 31.71
CA GLY A 143 12.76 -27.00 31.39
C GLY A 143 14.05 -26.17 31.39
N ASN A 144 15.18 -26.83 31.11
CA ASN A 144 16.50 -26.20 31.13
C ASN A 144 16.68 -25.12 30.04
N ASN A 145 15.86 -25.14 28.99
CA ASN A 145 15.94 -24.19 27.87
C ASN A 145 14.81 -23.16 27.89
N HIS A 146 14.07 -23.06 29.00
CA HIS A 146 12.91 -22.19 29.13
C HIS A 146 13.18 -20.74 28.73
N GLY A 147 14.32 -20.18 29.14
CA GLY A 147 14.68 -18.79 28.82
C GLY A 147 14.76 -18.51 27.31
N HIS A 148 15.14 -19.51 26.50
CA HIS A 148 15.15 -19.38 25.04
C HIS A 148 13.74 -19.39 24.43
N PHE A 149 12.82 -20.17 25.00
CA PHE A 149 11.41 -20.18 24.63
C PHE A 149 10.73 -18.87 25.03
N GLU A 150 10.82 -18.52 26.31
CA GLU A 150 10.22 -17.31 26.87
C GLU A 150 10.71 -16.06 26.13
N GLY A 151 12.03 -15.93 25.93
CA GLY A 151 12.61 -14.84 25.17
C GLY A 151 12.09 -14.76 23.73
N GLY A 152 11.79 -15.89 23.10
CA GLY A 152 11.23 -15.93 21.74
C GLY A 152 9.76 -15.56 21.67
N VAL A 153 8.97 -16.00 22.64
CA VAL A 153 7.57 -15.57 22.76
C VAL A 153 7.52 -14.06 23.03
N LYS A 154 8.31 -13.55 23.98
CA LYS A 154 8.40 -12.13 24.31
C LYS A 154 8.85 -11.27 23.12
N LEU A 155 9.87 -11.73 22.37
CA LEU A 155 10.30 -11.07 21.13
C LEU A 155 9.16 -10.96 20.11
N GLY A 156 8.50 -12.08 19.79
CA GLY A 156 7.44 -12.10 18.79
C GLY A 156 6.21 -11.29 19.19
N VAL A 157 5.71 -11.51 20.41
CA VAL A 157 4.55 -10.78 20.97
C VAL A 157 4.84 -9.28 21.07
N GLY A 158 6.02 -8.94 21.58
CA GLY A 158 6.49 -7.56 21.72
C GLY A 158 6.59 -6.87 20.37
N ALA A 159 7.22 -7.51 19.40
CA ALA A 159 7.34 -7.01 18.04
C ALA A 159 5.98 -6.80 17.37
N PHE A 160 5.08 -7.80 17.40
CA PHE A 160 3.77 -7.65 16.77
C PHE A 160 2.94 -6.53 17.41
N ASN A 161 2.88 -6.46 18.73
CA ASN A 161 2.10 -5.44 19.43
C ASN A 161 2.62 -4.03 19.14
N LEU A 162 3.94 -3.86 19.21
CA LEU A 162 4.59 -2.59 18.90
C LEU A 162 4.33 -2.20 17.43
N MET A 163 4.61 -3.10 16.49
CA MET A 163 4.47 -2.84 15.06
C MET A 163 3.05 -2.53 14.62
N ILE A 164 2.07 -3.27 15.13
CA ILE A 164 0.67 -3.04 14.80
C ILE A 164 0.22 -1.70 15.38
N SER A 165 0.59 -1.39 16.62
CA SER A 165 0.23 -0.12 17.28
C SER A 165 0.74 1.13 16.56
N MET A 166 1.79 0.98 15.74
CA MET A 166 2.42 2.05 14.97
C MET A 166 1.74 2.28 13.60
N LEU A 167 0.74 1.48 13.23
CA LEU A 167 0.01 1.65 11.97
C LEU A 167 -1.04 2.78 12.09
N PRO A 168 -1.35 3.49 10.99
CA PRO A 168 -2.39 4.52 10.99
C PRO A 168 -3.76 3.97 11.42
N THR A 169 -4.57 4.78 12.10
CA THR A 169 -5.86 4.38 12.70
C THR A 169 -6.83 3.74 11.69
N ARG A 170 -6.84 4.21 10.43
CA ARG A 170 -7.68 3.62 9.36
C ARG A 170 -7.24 2.18 9.02
N THR A 171 -5.94 1.93 9.00
CA THR A 171 -5.36 0.59 8.75
C THR A 171 -5.56 -0.33 9.94
N LEU A 172 -5.43 0.19 11.17
CA LEU A 172 -5.69 -0.54 12.41
C LEU A 172 -7.11 -1.12 12.43
N LYS A 173 -8.14 -0.31 12.16
CA LYS A 173 -9.54 -0.78 12.12
C LYS A 173 -9.76 -1.94 11.14
N LEU A 174 -9.10 -1.92 9.98
CA LEU A 174 -9.18 -3.01 9.00
C LEU A 174 -8.46 -4.28 9.48
N LEU A 175 -7.33 -4.14 10.16
CA LEU A 175 -6.56 -5.27 10.69
C LEU A 175 -7.21 -5.90 11.93
N GLU A 176 -7.84 -5.09 12.78
CA GLU A 176 -8.66 -5.53 13.92
C GLU A 176 -9.80 -6.44 13.48
N PHE A 177 -10.48 -6.08 12.39
CA PHE A 177 -11.51 -6.94 11.79
C PHE A 177 -10.99 -8.32 11.38
N VAL A 178 -9.72 -8.42 10.97
CA VAL A 178 -9.08 -9.70 10.56
C VAL A 178 -8.48 -10.44 11.76
N GLY A 179 -8.50 -9.84 12.96
CA GLY A 179 -8.10 -10.42 14.23
C GLY A 179 -6.72 -10.00 14.72
N PHE A 180 -6.11 -8.96 14.15
CA PHE A 180 -4.88 -8.36 14.67
C PHE A 180 -5.19 -7.29 15.71
N SER A 181 -4.49 -7.28 16.82
CA SER A 181 -4.53 -6.19 17.80
C SER A 181 -3.11 -5.82 18.21
N GLY A 182 -2.86 -4.53 18.39
CA GLY A 182 -1.58 -4.01 18.84
C GLY A 182 -1.75 -3.05 20.01
N ASN A 183 -0.99 -3.29 21.08
CA ASN A 183 -0.88 -2.38 22.22
C ASN A 183 0.59 -1.98 22.40
N LYS A 184 0.87 -0.68 22.27
CA LYS A 184 2.23 -0.16 22.25
C LYS A 184 2.96 -0.41 23.57
N GLU A 185 2.32 -0.07 24.69
CA GLU A 185 2.88 -0.16 26.03
C GLU A 185 3.18 -1.63 26.38
N PHE A 186 2.24 -2.51 26.09
CA PHE A 186 2.42 -3.96 26.26
C PHE A 186 3.52 -4.50 25.36
N GLY A 187 3.59 -4.05 24.10
CA GLY A 187 4.66 -4.42 23.18
C GLY A 187 6.05 -4.05 23.71
N LEU A 188 6.21 -2.83 24.22
CA LEU A 188 7.46 -2.35 24.82
C LEU A 188 7.81 -3.12 26.09
N GLN A 189 6.82 -3.38 26.96
CA GLN A 189 7.01 -4.17 28.17
C GLN A 189 7.53 -5.58 27.85
N GLN A 190 6.91 -6.28 26.89
CA GLN A 190 7.33 -7.63 26.50
C GLN A 190 8.76 -7.64 25.93
N LEU A 191 9.14 -6.62 25.15
CA LEU A 191 10.51 -6.52 24.64
C LEU A 191 11.53 -6.22 25.75
N GLN A 192 11.18 -5.38 26.74
CA GLN A 192 12.04 -5.10 27.89
C GLN A 192 12.23 -6.34 28.76
N GLU A 193 11.15 -7.08 29.04
CA GLU A 193 11.24 -8.33 29.79
C GLU A 193 12.01 -9.40 29.01
N GLY A 194 11.86 -9.44 27.68
CA GLY A 194 12.56 -10.40 26.82
C GLY A 194 14.05 -10.10 26.68
N SER A 195 14.46 -8.86 26.96
CA SER A 195 15.86 -8.43 26.86
C SER A 195 16.68 -8.64 28.13
N ALA A 196 16.06 -9.06 29.24
CA ALA A 196 16.71 -9.24 30.53
C ALA A 196 17.69 -10.43 30.58
N GLU A 197 17.45 -11.46 29.76
CA GLU A 197 18.26 -12.68 29.72
C GLU A 197 19.50 -12.56 28.81
N SER A 198 20.47 -13.47 28.97
CA SER A 198 21.68 -13.52 28.12
C SER A 198 21.52 -14.47 26.92
N THR A 199 20.43 -14.32 26.17
CA THR A 199 20.15 -15.15 24.97
C THR A 199 20.29 -14.36 23.66
N PHE A 200 20.44 -15.06 22.53
CA PHE A 200 20.39 -14.43 21.21
C PHE A 200 19.07 -13.66 20.97
N ARG A 201 17.95 -14.17 21.48
CA ARG A 201 16.65 -13.50 21.35
C ARG A 201 16.55 -12.23 22.21
N SER A 202 17.21 -12.22 23.37
CA SER A 202 17.34 -11.04 24.22
C SER A 202 18.15 -9.92 23.55
N PHE A 203 19.19 -10.28 22.79
CA PHE A 203 19.90 -9.33 21.92
C PHE A 203 18.96 -8.74 20.85
N LEU A 204 18.11 -9.56 20.20
CA LEU A 204 17.14 -9.08 19.22
C LEU A 204 16.07 -8.16 19.84
N CYS A 205 15.61 -8.45 21.06
CA CYS A 205 14.71 -7.56 21.81
C CYS A 205 15.35 -6.19 22.06
N ASN A 206 16.62 -6.15 22.49
CA ASN A 206 17.37 -4.90 22.68
C ASN A 206 17.56 -4.13 21.37
N MET A 207 17.86 -4.81 20.27
CA MET A 207 17.94 -4.17 18.95
C MET A 207 16.60 -3.55 18.54
N LEU A 208 15.47 -4.21 18.84
CA LEU A 208 14.14 -3.70 18.49
C LEU A 208 13.76 -2.48 19.31
N LEU A 209 14.05 -2.50 20.61
CA LEU A 209 13.89 -1.35 21.48
C LEU A 209 14.74 -0.17 21.00
N LEU A 210 16.01 -0.41 20.67
CA LEU A 210 16.92 0.63 20.18
C LEU A 210 16.43 1.23 18.85
N CYS A 211 16.02 0.39 17.89
CA CYS A 211 15.46 0.82 16.62
C CYS A 211 14.17 1.64 16.82
N TYR A 212 13.30 1.21 17.73
CA TYR A 212 12.08 1.93 18.06
C TYR A 212 12.36 3.34 18.62
N HIS A 213 13.26 3.44 19.60
CA HIS A 213 13.56 4.69 20.30
C HIS A 213 14.40 5.67 19.47
N THR A 214 15.29 5.19 18.62
CA THR A 214 16.22 6.06 17.87
C THR A 214 15.75 6.38 16.46
N PHE A 215 15.16 5.41 15.75
CA PHE A 215 14.86 5.52 14.34
C PHE A 215 13.35 5.68 14.09
N MET A 216 12.54 4.79 14.66
CA MET A 216 11.12 4.74 14.33
C MET A 216 10.32 5.87 14.95
N SER A 217 10.66 6.29 16.18
CA SER A 217 9.96 7.42 16.83
C SER A 217 10.20 8.73 16.07
N PHE A 218 11.40 8.92 15.53
CA PHE A 218 11.77 10.08 14.72
C PHE A 218 11.10 10.05 13.34
N ILE A 219 11.25 8.93 12.62
CA ILE A 219 10.68 8.79 11.26
C ILE A 219 9.17 8.80 11.29
N LEU A 220 8.51 8.14 12.23
CA LEU A 220 7.05 8.18 12.30
C LEU A 220 6.52 9.56 12.67
N GLY A 221 7.26 10.36 13.42
CA GLY A 221 6.93 11.76 13.67
C GLY A 221 6.85 12.53 12.36
N ASP A 222 7.91 12.51 11.56
CA ASP A 222 7.95 13.23 10.27
C ASP A 222 6.95 12.66 9.25
N GLN A 223 6.82 11.33 9.17
CA GLN A 223 5.86 10.67 8.28
C GLN A 223 4.40 11.00 8.67
N PHE A 224 4.11 11.20 9.95
CA PHE A 224 2.78 11.63 10.39
C PHE A 224 2.47 13.06 9.94
N HIS A 225 3.44 13.98 10.03
CA HIS A 225 3.28 15.34 9.49
C HIS A 225 3.03 15.31 7.98
N HIS A 226 3.77 14.50 7.23
CA HIS A 226 3.55 14.35 5.79
C HIS A 226 2.20 13.71 5.46
N MET A 227 1.73 12.74 6.25
CA MET A 227 0.38 12.19 6.11
C MET A 227 -0.69 13.27 6.34
N CYS A 228 -0.50 14.14 7.34
CA CYS A 228 -1.38 15.29 7.57
C CYS A 228 -1.33 16.29 6.41
N TYR A 229 -0.15 16.60 5.87
CA TYR A 229 -0.02 17.46 4.70
C TYR A 229 -0.71 16.88 3.47
N TRP A 230 -0.65 15.56 3.28
CA TRP A 230 -1.37 14.87 2.21
C TRP A 230 -2.88 15.03 2.35
N GLU A 231 -3.44 14.78 3.55
CA GLU A 231 -4.88 14.94 3.76
C GLU A 231 -5.30 16.42 3.64
N LEU A 232 -4.50 17.37 4.14
CA LEU A 232 -4.75 18.81 4.00
C LEU A 232 -4.71 19.26 2.54
N MET A 233 -3.73 18.81 1.76
CA MET A 233 -3.64 19.06 0.32
C MET A 233 -4.94 18.68 -0.39
N TRP A 234 -5.50 17.49 -0.10
CA TRP A 234 -6.78 17.05 -0.67
C TRP A 234 -7.97 17.85 -0.14
N CYS A 235 -8.03 18.14 1.16
CA CYS A 235 -9.09 18.99 1.73
C CYS A 235 -9.17 20.36 1.03
N PHE A 236 -8.02 21.01 0.79
CA PHE A 236 -7.98 22.27 0.05
C PHE A 236 -8.28 22.10 -1.44
N THR A 237 -7.91 20.97 -2.05
CA THR A 237 -8.30 20.62 -3.42
C THR A 237 -9.81 20.52 -3.56
N TYR A 238 -10.49 19.83 -2.64
CA TYR A 238 -11.95 19.69 -2.65
C TYR A 238 -12.68 21.02 -2.48
N LYS A 239 -12.06 21.96 -1.76
CA LYS A 239 -12.53 23.33 -1.61
C LYS A 239 -12.13 24.25 -2.77
N THR A 240 -11.39 23.75 -3.77
CA THR A 240 -10.82 24.56 -4.87
C THR A 240 -9.89 25.70 -4.39
N HIS A 241 -9.31 25.56 -3.19
CA HIS A 241 -8.37 26.51 -2.61
C HIS A 241 -6.94 26.20 -3.08
N TRP A 242 -6.67 26.48 -4.35
CA TRP A 242 -5.46 26.04 -5.06
C TRP A 242 -4.14 26.50 -4.41
N LYS A 243 -4.08 27.71 -3.85
CA LYS A 243 -2.87 28.23 -3.15
C LYS A 243 -2.46 27.38 -1.96
N MET A 244 -3.43 27.00 -1.12
CA MET A 244 -3.17 26.16 0.04
C MET A 244 -2.84 24.74 -0.37
N ALA A 245 -3.52 24.20 -1.38
CA ALA A 245 -3.20 22.88 -1.92
C ALA A 245 -1.77 22.83 -2.49
N TYR A 246 -1.36 23.88 -3.23
CA TYR A 246 0.00 24.08 -3.72
C TYR A 246 1.02 24.09 -2.58
N PHE A 247 0.77 24.87 -1.51
CA PHE A 247 1.66 24.96 -0.36
C PHE A 247 1.96 23.58 0.25
N TYR A 248 0.93 22.77 0.51
CA TYR A 248 1.14 21.42 1.05
C TYR A 248 1.80 20.47 0.04
N ALA A 249 1.48 20.59 -1.25
CA ALA A 249 2.16 19.82 -2.29
C ALA A 249 3.66 20.18 -2.41
N ASP A 250 4.01 21.45 -2.21
CA ASP A 250 5.39 21.92 -2.17
C ASP A 250 6.16 21.34 -0.98
N MET A 251 5.59 21.42 0.23
CA MET A 251 6.17 20.77 1.42
C MET A 251 6.39 19.28 1.21
N LEU A 252 5.38 18.56 0.71
CA LEU A 252 5.50 17.14 0.38
C LEU A 252 6.57 16.86 -0.67
N SER A 253 6.69 17.70 -1.70
CA SER A 253 7.70 17.52 -2.75
C SER A 253 9.15 17.72 -2.25
N LYS A 254 9.34 18.59 -1.26
CA LYS A 254 10.64 18.91 -0.66
C LYS A 254 11.03 17.89 0.42
N GLU A 255 10.09 17.51 1.27
CA GLU A 255 10.38 16.76 2.49
C GLU A 255 10.09 15.26 2.37
N ASN A 256 9.13 14.85 1.54
CA ASN A 256 8.69 13.45 1.48
C ASN A 256 9.43 12.65 0.39
N SER A 257 9.91 11.47 0.76
CA SER A 257 10.69 10.58 -0.12
C SER A 257 9.89 9.44 -0.77
N TRP A 258 8.59 9.34 -0.49
CA TRP A 258 7.73 8.22 -0.90
C TRP A 258 7.38 8.23 -2.39
N SER A 259 7.02 9.39 -2.95
CA SER A 259 6.74 9.52 -4.38
C SER A 259 7.05 10.92 -4.91
N LYS A 260 8.34 11.23 -5.04
CA LYS A 260 8.84 12.56 -5.45
C LYS A 260 8.22 13.05 -6.77
N ALA A 261 8.11 12.19 -7.77
CA ALA A 261 7.53 12.58 -9.06
C ALA A 261 6.02 12.85 -8.95
N THR A 262 5.28 12.13 -8.09
CA THR A 262 3.86 12.41 -7.86
C THR A 262 3.67 13.76 -7.17
N TYR A 263 4.42 14.04 -6.10
CA TYR A 263 4.29 15.32 -5.39
C TYR A 263 4.71 16.51 -6.25
N ALA A 264 5.80 16.40 -7.00
CA ALA A 264 6.21 17.43 -7.95
C ALA A 264 5.16 17.66 -9.05
N TYR A 265 4.53 16.59 -9.56
CA TYR A 265 3.43 16.72 -10.51
C TYR A 265 2.19 17.36 -9.89
N MET A 266 1.81 16.99 -8.67
CA MET A 266 0.70 17.64 -7.95
C MET A 266 0.97 19.13 -7.72
N LYS A 267 2.17 19.48 -7.28
CA LYS A 267 2.62 20.87 -7.13
C LYS A 267 2.46 21.65 -8.45
N ALA A 268 2.97 21.09 -9.56
CA ALA A 268 2.83 21.68 -10.88
C ALA A 268 1.36 21.76 -11.36
N ALA A 269 0.55 20.74 -11.04
CA ALA A 269 -0.86 20.71 -11.35
C ALA A 269 -1.62 21.83 -10.62
N TYR A 270 -1.34 22.08 -9.33
CA TYR A 270 -1.94 23.20 -8.61
C TYR A 270 -1.48 24.55 -9.14
N LEU A 271 -0.20 24.68 -9.49
CA LEU A 271 0.33 25.89 -10.11
C LEU A 271 -0.42 26.21 -11.42
N SER A 272 -0.79 25.19 -12.20
CA SER A 272 -1.60 25.40 -13.42
C SER A 272 -3.04 25.89 -13.19
N MET A 273 -3.54 25.82 -11.95
CA MET A 273 -4.86 26.33 -11.57
C MET A 273 -4.81 27.74 -10.96
N LEU A 274 -3.61 28.30 -10.74
CA LEU A 274 -3.42 29.64 -10.19
C LEU A 274 -3.47 30.73 -11.28
N THR A 275 -3.71 31.97 -10.87
CA THR A 275 -3.60 33.13 -11.77
C THR A 275 -2.12 33.46 -12.04
N GLU A 276 -1.85 34.27 -13.06
CA GLU A 276 -0.48 34.72 -13.35
C GLU A 276 0.13 35.49 -12.17
N ASP A 277 -0.63 36.37 -11.52
CA ASP A 277 -0.23 37.12 -10.32
C ASP A 277 0.15 36.20 -9.14
N ASP A 278 -0.63 35.13 -8.97
CA ASP A 278 -0.36 34.13 -7.94
C ASP A 278 0.93 33.38 -8.25
N CYS A 279 1.16 33.00 -9.50
CA CYS A 279 2.39 32.31 -9.93
C CYS A 279 3.65 33.18 -9.70
N LEU A 280 3.56 34.49 -9.95
CA LEU A 280 4.65 35.44 -9.68
C LEU A 280 5.01 35.48 -8.19
N THR A 281 4.01 35.37 -7.31
CA THR A 281 4.21 35.34 -5.86
C THR A 281 5.00 34.12 -5.40
N PHE A 282 4.85 32.98 -6.10
CA PHE A 282 5.55 31.73 -5.78
C PHE A 282 6.89 31.56 -6.52
N GLY A 283 7.21 32.43 -7.48
CA GLY A 283 8.51 32.45 -8.16
C GLY A 283 8.83 31.24 -9.04
N GLU A 284 7.82 30.44 -9.40
CA GLU A 284 8.00 29.19 -10.13
C GLU A 284 7.00 29.09 -11.30
N THR A 285 7.49 28.84 -12.52
CA THR A 285 6.65 28.81 -13.74
C THR A 285 6.82 27.54 -14.60
N ALA A 286 7.75 26.63 -14.28
CA ALA A 286 8.09 25.49 -15.15
C ALA A 286 8.38 24.16 -14.42
N LEU A 287 7.65 23.85 -13.35
CA LEU A 287 7.89 22.64 -12.53
C LEU A 287 7.59 21.32 -13.26
N THR A 288 6.66 21.32 -14.21
CA THR A 288 6.19 20.09 -14.86
C THR A 288 7.30 19.39 -15.66
N GLN A 289 8.29 20.13 -16.16
CA GLN A 289 9.44 19.58 -16.89
C GLN A 289 10.43 18.83 -15.99
N GLN A 290 10.43 19.07 -14.68
CA GLN A 290 11.32 18.37 -13.74
C GLN A 290 10.80 16.98 -13.36
N VAL A 291 9.49 16.73 -13.54
CA VAL A 291 8.79 15.51 -13.09
C VAL A 291 9.44 14.22 -13.59
N PRO A 292 9.83 14.05 -14.88
CA PRO A 292 10.47 12.81 -15.34
C PRO A 292 11.81 12.51 -14.69
N GLY A 293 12.58 13.54 -14.31
CA GLY A 293 13.89 13.39 -13.65
C GLY A 293 13.78 12.97 -12.17
N LEU A 294 12.61 13.14 -11.55
CA LEU A 294 12.35 12.80 -10.15
C LEU A 294 11.84 11.37 -9.95
N LYS A 295 11.77 10.59 -11.02
CA LYS A 295 11.29 9.20 -11.01
C LYS A 295 12.11 8.36 -10.03
N GLN A 296 11.44 7.79 -9.03
CA GLN A 296 12.07 6.87 -8.10
C GLN A 296 11.87 5.43 -8.59
N LYS A 297 12.85 4.58 -8.25
CA LYS A 297 12.73 3.14 -8.39
C LYS A 297 12.76 2.54 -7.00
N ILE A 298 11.66 1.91 -6.60
CA ILE A 298 11.60 1.09 -5.40
C ILE A 298 11.73 -0.36 -5.87
N ALA A 299 12.76 -1.07 -5.41
CA ALA A 299 13.08 -2.42 -5.87
C ALA A 299 13.17 -2.54 -7.41
N GLY A 300 13.82 -1.56 -8.06
CA GLY A 300 14.02 -1.56 -9.52
C GLY A 300 12.80 -1.13 -10.35
N LYS A 301 11.64 -0.88 -9.72
CA LYS A 301 10.38 -0.56 -10.41
C LYS A 301 9.79 0.75 -9.92
N SER A 302 9.09 1.46 -10.81
CA SER A 302 8.48 2.76 -10.49
C SER A 302 7.00 2.63 -10.19
N LEU A 303 6.55 3.44 -9.23
CA LEU A 303 5.16 3.50 -8.78
C LEU A 303 4.22 3.80 -9.96
N PRO A 304 3.06 3.14 -10.07
CA PRO A 304 2.10 3.38 -11.16
C PRO A 304 1.68 4.85 -11.28
N THR A 305 1.50 5.54 -10.16
CA THR A 305 1.15 6.96 -10.09
C THR A 305 2.26 7.87 -10.61
N GLU A 306 3.53 7.53 -10.37
CA GLU A 306 4.66 8.25 -10.98
C GLU A 306 4.69 8.01 -12.49
N LYS A 307 4.47 6.77 -12.95
CA LYS A 307 4.38 6.49 -14.39
C LYS A 307 3.23 7.25 -15.07
N PHE A 308 2.14 7.51 -14.34
CA PHE A 308 1.03 8.34 -14.81
C PHE A 308 1.47 9.82 -14.88
N ALA A 309 1.94 10.38 -13.77
CA ALA A 309 2.42 11.77 -13.67
C ALA A 309 3.48 12.09 -14.73
N ILE A 310 4.47 11.21 -14.90
CA ILE A 310 5.54 11.35 -15.91
C ILE A 310 4.96 11.35 -17.33
N ARG A 311 3.98 10.47 -17.62
CA ARG A 311 3.34 10.44 -18.95
C ARG A 311 2.60 11.75 -19.24
N LYS A 312 1.83 12.26 -18.28
CA LYS A 312 1.12 13.55 -18.40
C LYS A 312 2.10 14.72 -18.55
N ALA A 313 3.21 14.70 -17.82
CA ALA A 313 4.24 15.73 -17.88
C ALA A 313 4.96 15.83 -19.24
N ARG A 314 4.95 14.78 -20.07
CA ARG A 314 5.65 14.77 -21.38
C ARG A 314 5.23 15.90 -22.31
N ARG A 315 3.96 16.30 -22.29
CA ARG A 315 3.46 17.38 -23.17
C ARG A 315 4.08 18.75 -22.87
N TYR A 316 4.70 18.92 -21.69
CA TYR A 316 5.37 20.16 -21.30
C TYR A 316 6.81 20.28 -21.79
N PHE A 317 7.34 19.26 -22.47
CA PHE A 317 8.66 19.31 -23.11
C PHE A 317 8.62 19.88 -24.54
N ALA A 318 7.44 20.14 -25.09
CA ALA A 318 7.31 20.81 -26.37
C ALA A 318 7.76 22.28 -26.28
N GLU A 319 8.24 22.85 -27.39
CA GLU A 319 8.67 24.26 -27.46
C GLU A 319 7.58 25.25 -27.03
N LYS A 320 6.32 24.90 -27.29
CA LYS A 320 5.13 25.62 -26.82
C LYS A 320 4.28 24.68 -25.97
N PRO A 321 4.53 24.61 -24.65
CA PRO A 321 3.78 23.74 -23.75
C PRO A 321 2.28 24.07 -23.77
N ILE A 322 1.45 23.04 -23.93
CA ILE A 322 0.00 23.17 -23.83
C ILE A 322 -0.41 22.65 -22.45
N PRO A 323 -0.98 23.50 -21.57
CA PRO A 323 -1.36 23.10 -20.23
C PRO A 323 -2.52 22.10 -20.23
N LEU A 324 -2.55 21.24 -19.21
CA LEU A 324 -3.69 20.38 -18.92
C LEU A 324 -4.86 21.22 -18.38
N PRO A 325 -6.12 20.97 -18.81
CA PRO A 325 -7.25 21.83 -18.45
C PRO A 325 -7.67 21.76 -16.98
N ALA A 326 -7.47 20.62 -16.32
CA ALA A 326 -7.91 20.37 -14.94
C ALA A 326 -7.05 19.32 -14.22
N ALA A 327 -5.72 19.46 -14.29
CA ALA A 327 -4.78 18.42 -13.82
C ALA A 327 -4.99 17.96 -12.36
N PRO A 328 -5.28 18.82 -11.37
CA PRO A 328 -5.55 18.35 -10.01
C PRO A 328 -6.84 17.52 -9.90
N LEU A 329 -7.85 17.83 -10.71
CA LEU A 329 -9.14 17.15 -10.71
C LEU A 329 -9.06 15.79 -11.44
N GLU A 330 -8.21 15.68 -12.46
CA GLU A 330 -7.82 14.39 -13.02
C GLU A 330 -7.14 13.50 -11.98
N MET A 331 -6.19 14.05 -11.20
CA MET A 331 -5.54 13.31 -10.11
C MET A 331 -6.50 12.94 -8.98
N MET A 332 -7.48 13.80 -8.71
CA MET A 332 -8.56 13.51 -7.76
C MET A 332 -9.34 12.25 -8.17
N TYR A 333 -9.60 12.05 -9.46
CA TYR A 333 -10.21 10.81 -9.95
C TYR A 333 -9.34 9.58 -9.67
N ILE A 334 -8.04 9.67 -9.95
CA ILE A 334 -7.08 8.59 -9.69
C ILE A 334 -7.08 8.21 -8.20
N TRP A 335 -7.25 9.18 -7.30
CA TRP A 335 -7.34 8.95 -5.85
C TRP A 335 -8.76 8.77 -5.31
N ASN A 336 -9.74 8.53 -6.18
CA ASN A 336 -11.14 8.25 -5.82
C ASN A 336 -11.85 9.41 -5.07
N GLY A 337 -11.35 10.64 -5.20
CA GLY A 337 -11.82 11.80 -4.45
C GLY A 337 -13.27 12.18 -4.74
N TYR A 338 -13.79 11.94 -5.95
CA TYR A 338 -15.19 12.23 -6.29
C TYR A 338 -16.18 11.46 -5.40
N THR A 339 -15.87 10.22 -5.05
CA THR A 339 -16.71 9.45 -4.11
C THR A 339 -16.59 9.95 -2.68
N VAL A 340 -15.43 10.51 -2.29
CA VAL A 340 -15.19 11.06 -0.94
C VAL A 340 -16.08 12.27 -0.68
N ILE A 341 -16.24 13.13 -1.69
CA ILE A 341 -17.06 14.35 -1.58
C ILE A 341 -18.53 14.13 -1.96
N GLY A 342 -18.94 12.91 -2.31
CA GLY A 342 -20.28 12.65 -2.88
C GLY A 342 -21.46 13.08 -2.02
N LYS A 343 -21.29 13.13 -0.69
CA LYS A 343 -22.32 13.63 0.25
C LYS A 343 -22.28 15.16 0.46
N GLN A 344 -21.27 15.85 -0.06
CA GLN A 344 -21.02 17.28 0.12
C GLN A 344 -21.34 18.02 -1.19
N LYS A 345 -22.61 18.43 -1.33
CA LYS A 345 -23.14 19.03 -2.56
C LYS A 345 -22.37 20.29 -2.98
N GLU A 346 -22.15 21.21 -2.04
CA GLU A 346 -21.46 22.48 -2.29
C GLU A 346 -20.04 22.30 -2.86
N LEU A 347 -19.29 21.32 -2.33
CA LEU A 347 -17.94 21.01 -2.83
C LEU A 347 -18.00 20.46 -4.26
N THR A 348 -18.97 19.59 -4.53
CA THR A 348 -19.14 18.98 -5.86
C THR A 348 -19.57 20.01 -6.90
N GLU A 349 -20.46 20.94 -6.53
CA GLU A 349 -20.88 22.07 -7.37
C GLU A 349 -19.69 23.02 -7.68
N GLY A 350 -18.86 23.34 -6.67
CA GLY A 350 -17.66 24.16 -6.88
C GLY A 350 -16.66 23.53 -7.85
N ILE A 351 -16.47 22.21 -7.77
CA ILE A 351 -15.63 21.46 -8.72
C ILE A 351 -16.26 21.44 -10.12
N LEU A 352 -17.58 21.22 -10.22
CA LEU A 352 -18.27 21.23 -11.51
C LEU A 352 -18.11 22.58 -12.21
N LYS A 353 -18.28 23.69 -11.47
CA LYS A 353 -18.02 25.05 -11.99
C LYS A 353 -16.59 25.21 -12.50
N THR A 354 -15.59 24.71 -11.77
CA THR A 354 -14.19 24.74 -12.21
C THR A 354 -14.00 24.00 -13.55
N LEU A 355 -14.67 22.85 -13.72
CA LEU A 355 -14.62 22.07 -14.96
C LEU A 355 -15.34 22.75 -16.12
N GLU A 356 -16.41 23.51 -15.85
CA GLU A 356 -17.09 24.34 -16.85
C GLU A 356 -16.21 25.49 -17.34
N GLU A 357 -15.53 26.17 -16.42
CA GLU A 357 -14.55 27.21 -16.76
C GLU A 357 -13.38 26.64 -17.57
N ALA A 358 -12.89 25.44 -17.23
CA ALA A 358 -11.85 24.75 -17.98
C ALA A 358 -12.31 24.37 -19.40
N GLN A 359 -13.56 23.90 -19.55
CA GLN A 359 -14.17 23.60 -20.84
C GLN A 359 -14.28 24.87 -21.71
N ALA A 360 -14.79 25.96 -21.14
CA ALA A 360 -14.90 27.23 -21.86
C ALA A 360 -13.54 27.75 -22.31
N LYS A 361 -12.50 27.63 -21.49
CA LYS A 361 -11.12 27.97 -21.88
C LYS A 361 -10.63 27.09 -23.03
N LEU A 362 -10.87 25.78 -22.97
CA LEU A 362 -10.46 24.84 -24.01
C LEU A 362 -11.14 25.13 -25.36
N GLU A 363 -12.41 25.53 -25.36
CA GLU A 363 -13.17 25.88 -26.56
C GLU A 363 -12.71 27.18 -27.22
N ASN A 364 -12.19 28.12 -26.42
CA ASN A 364 -11.66 29.39 -26.91
C ASN A 364 -10.22 29.31 -27.42
N LEU A 365 -9.51 28.22 -27.13
CA LEU A 365 -8.14 28.01 -27.60
C LEU A 365 -8.09 27.33 -28.97
N PRO A 366 -7.05 27.59 -29.79
CA PRO A 366 -6.86 26.87 -31.03
C PRO A 366 -6.81 25.37 -30.80
N ARG A 367 -7.42 24.60 -31.71
CA ARG A 367 -7.36 23.13 -31.64
C ARG A 367 -5.91 22.67 -31.74
N THR A 368 -5.56 21.73 -30.88
CA THR A 368 -4.25 21.09 -30.78
C THR A 368 -4.41 19.59 -30.90
N GLU A 369 -3.30 18.86 -30.99
CA GLU A 369 -3.32 17.40 -31.00
C GLU A 369 -3.82 16.76 -29.69
N PHE A 370 -3.94 17.54 -28.61
CA PHE A 370 -4.45 17.09 -27.31
C PHE A 370 -5.92 17.47 -27.09
N THR A 371 -6.49 18.33 -27.93
CA THR A 371 -7.83 18.92 -27.67
C THR A 371 -8.91 17.85 -27.50
N THR A 372 -8.88 16.79 -28.29
CA THR A 372 -9.89 15.72 -28.20
C THR A 372 -9.76 14.91 -26.91
N ASP A 373 -8.54 14.54 -26.53
CA ASP A 373 -8.24 13.86 -25.26
C ASP A 373 -8.64 14.74 -24.06
N ASP A 374 -8.32 16.04 -24.11
CA ASP A 374 -8.66 17.04 -23.09
C ASP A 374 -10.19 17.21 -22.95
N GLN A 375 -10.95 17.21 -24.06
CA GLN A 375 -12.42 17.22 -24.07
C GLN A 375 -13.00 15.94 -23.45
N CYS A 376 -12.45 14.77 -23.81
CA CYS A 376 -12.88 13.48 -23.24
C CYS A 376 -12.62 13.42 -21.73
N LEU A 377 -11.49 13.95 -21.27
CA LEU A 377 -11.17 14.08 -19.85
C LEU A 377 -12.21 14.95 -19.14
N LEU A 378 -12.52 16.13 -19.67
CA LEU A 378 -13.51 17.03 -19.06
C LEU A 378 -14.91 16.40 -19.04
N CYS A 379 -15.30 15.66 -20.09
CA CYS A 379 -16.55 14.89 -20.10
C CYS A 379 -16.60 13.86 -18.96
N LEU A 380 -15.54 13.05 -18.80
CA LEU A 380 -15.45 12.07 -17.71
C LEU A 380 -15.58 12.74 -16.34
N LEU A 381 -14.85 13.83 -16.10
CA LEU A 381 -14.85 14.52 -14.80
C LEU A 381 -16.19 15.22 -14.50
N LYS A 382 -16.84 15.82 -15.51
CA LYS A 382 -18.19 16.40 -15.37
C LYS A 382 -19.23 15.32 -15.08
N GLY A 383 -19.18 14.20 -15.79
CA GLY A 383 -20.05 13.06 -15.55
C GLY A 383 -19.94 12.52 -14.13
N LEU A 384 -18.72 12.50 -13.56
CA LEU A 384 -18.49 12.15 -12.16
C LEU A 384 -19.16 13.13 -11.18
N CYS A 385 -19.02 14.44 -11.39
CA CYS A 385 -19.70 15.45 -10.56
C CYS A 385 -21.23 15.29 -10.63
N LEU A 386 -21.79 15.24 -11.83
CA LEU A 386 -23.23 15.11 -12.06
C LEU A 386 -23.79 13.83 -11.43
N LYS A 387 -23.04 12.73 -11.53
CA LYS A 387 -23.38 11.48 -10.86
C LYS A 387 -23.49 11.68 -9.35
N GLN A 388 -22.52 12.33 -8.71
CA GLN A 388 -22.56 12.60 -7.26
C GLN A 388 -23.69 13.56 -6.87
N LEU A 389 -24.01 14.53 -7.72
CA LEU A 389 -25.13 15.45 -7.52
C LEU A 389 -26.51 14.80 -7.75
N GLY A 390 -26.56 13.55 -8.25
CA GLY A 390 -27.80 12.84 -8.55
C GLY A 390 -28.38 13.13 -9.94
N HIS A 391 -27.71 13.91 -10.78
CA HIS A 391 -28.07 14.19 -12.17
C HIS A 391 -27.68 13.01 -13.07
N LYS A 392 -28.37 11.89 -12.89
CA LYS A 392 -27.97 10.59 -13.46
C LYS A 392 -27.98 10.55 -14.99
N GLU A 393 -29.00 11.12 -15.62
CA GLU A 393 -29.13 11.13 -17.09
C GLU A 393 -28.04 11.98 -17.75
N GLU A 394 -27.77 13.16 -17.20
CA GLU A 394 -26.70 14.03 -17.68
C GLU A 394 -25.32 13.36 -17.47
N ALA A 395 -25.10 12.73 -16.32
CA ALA A 395 -23.87 11.99 -16.05
C ALA A 395 -23.63 10.87 -17.07
N GLU A 396 -24.67 10.10 -17.37
CA GLU A 396 -24.65 9.04 -18.38
C GLU A 396 -24.32 9.60 -19.77
N HIS A 397 -24.98 10.70 -20.18
CA HIS A 397 -24.67 11.38 -21.43
C HIS A 397 -23.17 11.71 -21.53
N TYR A 398 -22.60 12.34 -20.51
CA TYR A 398 -21.17 12.68 -20.50
C TYR A 398 -20.24 11.46 -20.59
N PHE A 399 -20.58 10.33 -19.96
CA PHE A 399 -19.77 9.11 -20.09
C PHE A 399 -19.81 8.54 -21.52
N THR A 400 -20.95 8.64 -22.20
CA THR A 400 -21.08 8.15 -23.60
C THR A 400 -20.34 9.01 -24.62
N LEU A 401 -20.00 10.26 -24.29
CA LEU A 401 -19.20 11.13 -25.16
C LEU A 401 -17.71 10.71 -25.22
N VAL A 402 -17.24 9.88 -24.29
CA VAL A 402 -15.84 9.42 -24.23
C VAL A 402 -15.66 8.20 -25.13
N LEU A 403 -15.29 8.42 -26.39
CA LEU A 403 -15.18 7.38 -27.42
C LEU A 403 -13.72 7.08 -27.80
N GLU A 404 -13.40 5.81 -28.02
CA GLU A 404 -12.04 5.37 -28.38
C GLU A 404 -11.53 5.97 -29.69
N THR A 405 -12.40 6.09 -30.70
CA THR A 405 -12.05 6.67 -32.00
C THR A 405 -11.56 8.11 -31.92
N LEU A 406 -11.75 8.76 -30.78
CA LEU A 406 -11.39 10.16 -30.54
C LEU A 406 -10.07 10.32 -29.79
N ILE A 407 -9.55 9.27 -29.13
CA ILE A 407 -8.42 9.38 -28.17
C ILE A 407 -7.09 9.02 -28.81
N LYS A 408 -6.12 9.93 -28.74
CA LYS A 408 -4.76 9.74 -29.28
C LYS A 408 -3.74 9.28 -28.25
N TYR A 409 -3.87 9.73 -27.00
CA TYR A 409 -2.83 9.57 -25.96
C TYR A 409 -3.36 8.95 -24.67
N ASP A 410 -4.46 9.47 -24.14
CA ASP A 410 -4.99 9.14 -22.83
C ASP A 410 -5.97 7.95 -22.88
N HIS A 411 -5.49 6.82 -23.42
CA HIS A 411 -6.28 5.60 -23.63
C HIS A 411 -6.92 5.01 -22.35
N TYR A 412 -6.55 5.50 -21.16
CA TYR A 412 -7.22 5.09 -19.92
C TYR A 412 -8.63 5.69 -19.79
N LEU A 413 -8.96 6.76 -20.50
CA LEU A 413 -10.23 7.47 -20.38
C LEU A 413 -11.42 6.58 -20.74
N VAL A 414 -11.36 5.85 -21.87
CA VAL A 414 -12.47 4.98 -22.32
C VAL A 414 -12.84 3.88 -21.33
N PRO A 415 -11.90 2.99 -20.89
CA PRO A 415 -12.25 1.95 -19.93
C PRO A 415 -12.68 2.51 -18.58
N ASN A 416 -12.22 3.71 -18.19
CA ASN A 416 -12.68 4.36 -16.96
C ASN A 416 -14.08 4.99 -17.13
N ALA A 417 -14.41 5.58 -18.27
CA ALA A 417 -15.77 6.07 -18.56
C ALA A 417 -16.79 4.92 -18.58
N LEU A 418 -16.45 3.80 -19.23
CA LEU A 418 -17.27 2.57 -19.21
C LEU A 418 -17.44 2.02 -17.79
N LEU A 419 -16.39 2.03 -16.97
CA LEU A 419 -16.46 1.66 -15.56
C LEU A 419 -17.44 2.56 -14.79
N GLU A 420 -17.32 3.89 -14.91
CA GLU A 420 -18.19 4.82 -14.17
C GLU A 420 -19.65 4.73 -14.64
N HIS A 421 -19.87 4.56 -15.95
CA HIS A 421 -21.19 4.31 -16.53
C HIS A 421 -21.78 2.98 -16.02
N GLY A 422 -21.00 1.90 -16.01
CA GLY A 422 -21.42 0.62 -15.46
C GLY A 422 -21.77 0.71 -13.97
N LEU A 423 -20.99 1.45 -13.18
CA LEU A 423 -21.30 1.71 -11.77
C LEU A 423 -22.60 2.50 -11.60
N LEU A 424 -22.84 3.51 -12.44
CA LEU A 424 -24.08 4.28 -12.46
C LEU A 424 -25.28 3.40 -12.84
N CYS A 425 -25.13 2.50 -13.81
CA CYS A 425 -26.16 1.52 -14.16
C CYS A 425 -26.51 0.61 -12.97
N LEU A 426 -25.51 0.14 -12.21
CA LEU A 426 -25.75 -0.66 -10.99
C LEU A 426 -26.52 0.14 -9.92
N GLU A 427 -26.20 1.42 -9.72
CA GLU A 427 -26.92 2.30 -8.79
C GLU A 427 -28.39 2.55 -9.20
N GLN A 428 -28.70 2.38 -10.48
CA GLN A 428 -30.05 2.47 -11.03
C GLN A 428 -30.77 1.10 -11.12
N GLY A 429 -30.11 0.00 -10.75
CA GLY A 429 -30.66 -1.35 -10.85
C GLY A 429 -30.57 -1.97 -12.25
N ARG A 430 -29.95 -1.30 -13.24
CA ARG A 430 -29.72 -1.79 -14.61
C ARG A 430 -28.53 -2.77 -14.65
N LYS A 431 -28.69 -3.96 -14.07
CA LYS A 431 -27.60 -4.93 -13.87
C LYS A 431 -27.02 -5.47 -15.18
N ASP A 432 -27.85 -5.85 -16.14
CA ASP A 432 -27.38 -6.48 -17.38
C ASP A 432 -26.53 -5.52 -18.22
N GLU A 433 -27.00 -4.27 -18.32
CA GLU A 433 -26.25 -3.21 -18.99
C GLU A 433 -24.94 -2.89 -18.27
N ALA A 434 -24.96 -2.81 -16.93
CA ALA A 434 -23.74 -2.64 -16.15
C ALA A 434 -22.73 -3.74 -16.41
N ILE A 435 -23.14 -5.01 -16.41
CA ILE A 435 -22.25 -6.15 -16.66
C ILE A 435 -21.65 -6.04 -18.06
N LYS A 436 -22.46 -5.69 -19.07
CA LYS A 436 -22.00 -5.51 -20.45
C LYS A 436 -20.92 -4.42 -20.54
N LEU A 437 -21.15 -3.26 -19.93
CA LEU A 437 -20.18 -2.14 -19.90
C LEU A 437 -18.89 -2.52 -19.17
N LEU A 438 -19.02 -3.18 -18.00
CA LEU A 438 -17.88 -3.58 -17.18
C LEU A 438 -17.01 -4.66 -17.84
N GLU A 439 -17.62 -5.67 -18.48
CA GLU A 439 -16.86 -6.68 -19.22
C GLU A 439 -16.21 -6.07 -20.47
N ALA A 440 -16.87 -5.14 -21.17
CA ALA A 440 -16.27 -4.40 -22.29
C ALA A 440 -15.04 -3.59 -21.84
N ALA A 441 -15.15 -2.86 -20.73
CA ALA A 441 -14.04 -2.08 -20.16
C ALA A 441 -12.82 -2.94 -19.81
N LYS A 442 -13.05 -4.19 -19.36
CA LYS A 442 -12.01 -5.13 -18.92
C LYS A 442 -11.36 -5.90 -20.06
N HIS A 443 -12.12 -6.26 -21.09
CA HIS A 443 -11.65 -7.18 -22.14
C HIS A 443 -11.15 -6.47 -23.40
N ASN A 444 -11.69 -5.29 -23.71
CA ASN A 444 -11.40 -4.60 -24.97
C ASN A 444 -10.20 -3.64 -24.87
N TYR A 445 -9.74 -3.29 -23.66
CA TYR A 445 -8.70 -2.29 -23.43
C TYR A 445 -7.52 -2.88 -22.65
N LYS A 446 -6.28 -2.58 -23.07
CA LYS A 446 -5.04 -3.08 -22.44
C LYS A 446 -3.91 -2.05 -22.54
N ASN A 447 -2.89 -2.21 -21.71
CA ASN A 447 -1.64 -1.44 -21.72
C ASN A 447 -1.80 0.08 -21.48
N TYR A 448 -2.91 0.51 -20.88
CA TYR A 448 -3.17 1.92 -20.56
C TYR A 448 -2.67 2.30 -19.16
N SER A 449 -2.60 3.59 -18.88
CA SER A 449 -2.16 4.07 -17.57
C SER A 449 -3.13 3.65 -16.46
N MET A 450 -2.62 3.18 -15.33
CA MET A 450 -3.42 2.76 -14.17
C MET A 450 -4.37 1.56 -14.43
N GLU A 451 -4.09 0.74 -15.44
CA GLU A 451 -4.89 -0.45 -15.80
C GLU A 451 -5.22 -1.37 -14.62
N SER A 452 -4.22 -1.73 -13.81
CA SER A 452 -4.41 -2.62 -12.65
C SER A 452 -5.43 -2.08 -11.65
N ARG A 453 -5.48 -0.75 -11.45
CA ARG A 453 -6.46 -0.09 -10.57
C ARG A 453 -7.86 -0.17 -11.18
N THR A 454 -8.00 0.15 -12.47
CA THR A 454 -9.28 0.08 -13.17
C THR A 454 -9.83 -1.35 -13.18
N HIS A 455 -8.99 -2.35 -13.47
CA HIS A 455 -9.37 -3.76 -13.41
C HIS A 455 -9.83 -4.20 -12.02
N PHE A 456 -9.14 -3.77 -10.96
CA PHE A 456 -9.57 -4.06 -9.59
C PHE A 456 -10.98 -3.51 -9.30
N ARG A 457 -11.25 -2.26 -9.70
CA ARG A 457 -12.58 -1.64 -9.53
C ARG A 457 -13.65 -2.36 -10.36
N ILE A 458 -13.34 -2.74 -11.59
CA ILE A 458 -14.25 -3.52 -12.44
C ILE A 458 -14.57 -4.87 -11.80
N GLN A 459 -13.56 -5.60 -11.31
CA GLN A 459 -13.77 -6.90 -10.65
C GLN A 459 -14.66 -6.77 -9.41
N ALA A 460 -14.42 -5.76 -8.57
CA ALA A 460 -15.26 -5.49 -7.41
C ALA A 460 -16.72 -5.18 -7.82
N ALA A 461 -16.91 -4.38 -8.88
CA ALA A 461 -18.23 -4.06 -9.41
C ALA A 461 -18.96 -5.29 -10.00
N LEU A 462 -18.25 -6.11 -10.79
CA LEU A 462 -18.79 -7.36 -11.35
C LEU A 462 -19.16 -8.37 -10.26
N HIS A 463 -18.35 -8.49 -9.20
CA HIS A 463 -18.67 -9.33 -8.06
C HIS A 463 -19.95 -8.86 -7.36
N LYS A 464 -20.12 -7.55 -7.16
CA LYS A 464 -21.36 -6.97 -6.59
C LYS A 464 -22.58 -7.21 -7.50
N ALA A 465 -22.39 -7.06 -8.81
CA ALA A 465 -23.46 -7.27 -9.79
C ALA A 465 -23.93 -8.73 -9.84
N LYS A 466 -22.99 -9.69 -9.80
CA LYS A 466 -23.26 -11.14 -9.88
C LYS A 466 -23.69 -11.74 -8.53
N GLY A 467 -23.16 -11.25 -7.41
CA GLY A 467 -23.44 -11.76 -6.07
C GLY A 467 -24.81 -11.40 -5.48
N THR A 468 -25.57 -10.49 -6.11
CA THR A 468 -26.95 -10.16 -5.69
C THR A 468 -28.01 -11.14 -6.23
N GLY A 469 -27.60 -12.24 -6.87
CA GLY A 469 -28.48 -13.33 -7.31
C GLY A 469 -28.59 -14.51 -6.33
N GLU A 470 -27.67 -14.65 -5.36
CA GLU A 470 -27.55 -15.89 -4.57
C GLU A 470 -27.83 -15.77 -3.06
N ASN A 471 -28.06 -14.58 -2.49
CA ASN A 471 -28.41 -14.47 -1.07
C ASN A 471 -29.46 -13.39 -0.83
N GLY A 472 -30.72 -13.80 -0.76
CA GLY A 472 -31.79 -13.04 -0.12
C GLY A 472 -31.59 -13.00 1.39
N ILE A 473 -30.60 -12.24 1.87
CA ILE A 473 -30.54 -11.76 3.26
C ILE A 473 -30.10 -10.30 3.22
N LEU A 474 -31.03 -9.42 3.60
CA LEU A 474 -30.83 -8.00 3.82
C LEU A 474 -29.58 -7.76 4.68
N VAL A 475 -28.56 -7.13 4.11
CA VAL A 475 -27.52 -6.44 4.90
C VAL A 475 -27.91 -4.97 4.96
N PRO A 476 -28.16 -4.40 6.15
CA PRO A 476 -28.51 -2.98 6.26
C PRO A 476 -27.36 -2.12 5.78
N SER A 477 -27.67 -1.15 4.92
CA SER A 477 -26.82 0.00 4.68
C SER A 477 -26.56 0.70 6.01
N SER A 478 -25.30 0.69 6.45
CA SER A 478 -24.82 1.44 7.62
C SER A 478 -24.03 2.68 7.17
N PRO A 479 -23.93 3.72 8.02
CA PRO A 479 -24.08 5.14 7.67
C PRO A 479 -23.11 5.78 6.66
#